data_AF-A0A2V7AR39-F1
#
_entry.id   AF-A0A2V7AR39-F1
#
_cell.length_a   1.000
_cell.length_b   1.000
_cell.length_c   1.000
_cell.angle_alpha   90.00
_cell.angle_beta   90.00
_cell.angle_gamma   90.00
#
_symmetry.space_group_name_H-M   'P 1'
#
loop_
_entity.id
_entity.type
_entity.pdbx_description
1 polymer ?
#
loop_
_entity_poly.entity_id
_entity_poly.type
_entity_poly.pdbx_seq_one_letter_code
_entity_poly.pdbx_strand_id
1 'polypeptide(L)'
;MRAGVPDRRDHHAEDLRSGHCGSPRVAPRQGPAPRPGPRPRGVVGHGQQAPRHAGAPEARPGRRGRQRRSEGARRVTLEAVSFWVVAAALVASSLAVVLTPNLFHAVLYLAAALVATGVVFLLLDSPFLFGVQLLLYAGGVVTIVVFAIMLTERLVGERIAQTSRYVVHGAVVAAAVFVGVAGFLIQVPLGGPRPPLPGDLTPVIGRALVGPWAATLELLAVLLVVALLGALYFARTED
;
A
#
# COMPACT_ATOMS: atom_id res chain seq x y z
N MET A 1 -30.14 55.32 37.17
CA MET A 1 -31.59 55.59 37.11
C MET A 1 -32.04 55.37 35.67
N ARG A 2 -32.96 54.40 35.44
CA ARG A 2 -33.98 54.25 34.35
C ARG A 2 -33.57 54.59 32.89
N ALA A 3 -33.96 53.88 31.84
CA ALA A 3 -34.93 52.79 31.58
C ALA A 3 -34.60 52.30 30.14
N GLY A 4 -34.79 51.06 29.70
CA GLY A 4 -35.86 50.12 30.00
C GLY A 4 -37.08 50.42 29.14
N VAL A 5 -37.06 50.05 27.85
CA VAL A 5 -38.25 50.02 26.96
C VAL A 5 -38.25 48.68 26.19
N PRO A 6 -39.42 48.03 26.06
CA PRO A 6 -39.52 46.57 26.04
C PRO A 6 -39.83 45.99 24.67
N ASP A 7 -39.32 44.78 24.45
CA ASP A 7 -39.78 43.83 23.44
C ASP A 7 -40.95 43.02 24.03
N ARG A 8 -42.09 43.04 23.33
CA ARG A 8 -43.35 42.38 23.71
C ARG A 8 -43.92 41.81 22.42
N ARG A 9 -43.80 40.48 22.22
CA ARG A 9 -44.83 39.45 22.50
C ARG A 9 -46.15 39.73 21.78
N ASP A 10 -46.90 38.81 21.21
CA ASP A 10 -46.90 37.36 20.99
C ASP A 10 -48.05 37.15 19.97
N HIS A 11 -48.16 35.95 19.40
CA HIS A 11 -49.41 35.20 19.08
C HIS A 11 -49.13 34.26 17.90
N HIS A 12 -48.92 32.98 18.19
CA HIS A 12 -49.95 31.93 18.21
C HIS A 12 -50.47 31.58 16.81
N ALA A 13 -50.04 30.43 16.30
CA ALA A 13 -50.95 29.36 15.93
C ALA A 13 -50.16 28.06 15.76
N GLU A 14 -50.35 27.16 16.72
CA GLU A 14 -50.24 25.72 16.49
C GLU A 14 -51.20 25.33 15.36
N ASP A 15 -50.78 24.46 14.45
CA ASP A 15 -51.72 23.46 13.97
C ASP A 15 -51.01 22.13 13.65
N LEU A 16 -51.53 21.11 14.33
CA LEU A 16 -51.23 19.71 14.19
C LEU A 16 -51.75 19.21 12.83
N ARG A 17 -50.96 18.40 12.11
CA ARG A 17 -51.52 17.24 11.38
C ARG A 17 -50.46 16.22 11.00
N SER A 18 -50.53 15.13 11.75
CA SER A 18 -50.26 13.75 11.34
C SER A 18 -50.70 13.43 9.91
N GLY A 19 -49.82 12.77 9.16
CA GLY A 19 -50.15 12.23 7.84
C GLY A 19 -49.08 11.26 7.35
N HIS A 20 -49.15 10.02 7.83
CA HIS A 20 -48.56 8.85 7.18
C HIS A 20 -48.82 8.87 5.66
N CYS A 21 -47.78 8.78 4.84
CA CYS A 21 -47.92 8.35 3.46
C CYS A 21 -46.75 7.43 3.09
N GLY A 22 -47.09 6.15 2.98
CA GLY A 22 -46.20 5.06 2.62
C GLY A 22 -45.68 5.20 1.19
N SER A 23 -44.41 4.85 1.04
CA SER A 23 -43.75 4.63 -0.24
C SER A 23 -44.36 3.39 -0.93
N PRO A 24 -44.82 3.48 -2.19
CA PRO A 24 -45.26 2.30 -2.92
C PRO A 24 -44.05 1.46 -3.32
N ARG A 25 -43.97 0.25 -2.77
CA ARG A 25 -43.09 -0.83 -3.25
C ARG A 25 -43.43 -1.13 -4.71
N VAL A 26 -42.49 -0.83 -5.60
CA VAL A 26 -42.51 -1.26 -7.00
C VAL A 26 -42.29 -2.76 -7.05
N ALA A 27 -43.34 -3.50 -7.41
CA ALA A 27 -43.25 -4.92 -7.69
C ALA A 27 -42.47 -5.16 -9.01
N PRO A 28 -41.59 -6.18 -9.08
CA PRO A 28 -40.98 -6.56 -10.35
C PRO A 28 -42.03 -7.18 -11.27
N ARG A 29 -42.27 -6.54 -12.41
CA ARG A 29 -43.07 -7.07 -13.52
C ARG A 29 -42.46 -8.40 -13.98
N GLN A 30 -43.19 -9.50 -13.79
CA GLN A 30 -42.90 -10.78 -14.42
C GLN A 30 -43.20 -10.64 -15.92
N GLY A 31 -42.16 -10.71 -16.75
CA GLY A 31 -42.30 -10.77 -18.20
C GLY A 31 -42.89 -12.11 -18.64
N PRO A 32 -43.58 -12.17 -19.79
CA PRO A 32 -44.19 -13.40 -20.29
C PRO A 32 -43.15 -14.47 -20.63
N ALA A 33 -43.47 -15.73 -20.30
CA ALA A 33 -42.62 -16.90 -20.49
C ALA A 33 -42.19 -17.12 -21.97
N PRO A 34 -40.96 -17.60 -22.22
CA PRO A 34 -40.51 -17.92 -23.57
C PRO A 34 -41.21 -19.17 -24.10
N ARG A 35 -41.71 -19.08 -25.34
CA ARG A 35 -42.36 -20.17 -26.09
C ARG A 35 -41.36 -21.30 -26.39
N PRO A 36 -41.73 -22.59 -26.27
CA PRO A 36 -40.88 -23.69 -26.69
C PRO A 36 -40.78 -23.76 -28.21
N GLY A 37 -39.56 -23.68 -28.73
CA GLY A 37 -39.24 -23.86 -30.15
C GLY A 37 -39.44 -25.32 -30.63
N PRO A 38 -39.60 -25.53 -31.95
CA PRO A 38 -39.92 -26.84 -32.51
C PRO A 38 -38.75 -27.82 -32.40
N ARG A 39 -39.07 -29.03 -31.93
CA ARG A 39 -38.17 -30.19 -31.86
C ARG A 39 -37.74 -30.62 -33.27
N PRO A 40 -36.43 -30.79 -33.57
CA PRO A 40 -36.03 -31.43 -34.81
C PRO A 40 -36.33 -32.94 -34.76
N ARG A 41 -36.97 -33.41 -35.83
CA ARG A 41 -37.35 -34.80 -36.10
C ARG A 41 -36.15 -35.74 -36.02
N GLY A 42 -36.35 -36.88 -35.36
CA GLY A 42 -35.45 -38.02 -35.44
C GLY A 42 -35.35 -38.52 -36.87
N VAL A 43 -34.14 -38.47 -37.42
CA VAL A 43 -33.77 -39.19 -38.63
C VAL A 43 -33.19 -40.52 -38.16
N VAL A 44 -33.96 -41.57 -38.41
CA VAL A 44 -33.52 -42.96 -38.32
C VAL A 44 -32.57 -43.20 -39.49
N GLY A 45 -31.30 -43.46 -39.19
CA GLY A 45 -30.29 -43.90 -40.15
C GLY A 45 -29.60 -45.15 -39.61
N HIS A 46 -30.03 -46.31 -40.12
CA HIS A 46 -29.29 -47.56 -40.03
C HIS A 46 -28.01 -47.48 -40.87
N GLY A 47 -26.88 -47.95 -40.33
CA GLY A 47 -25.72 -48.30 -41.15
C GLY A 47 -24.37 -48.19 -40.46
N GLN A 48 -23.91 -49.29 -39.88
CA GLN A 48 -22.59 -49.89 -40.19
C GLN A 48 -21.35 -48.99 -40.14
N GLN A 49 -20.51 -49.20 -39.12
CA GLN A 49 -19.14 -49.75 -39.20
C GLN A 49 -18.26 -49.21 -38.07
N ALA A 50 -17.84 -50.13 -37.20
CA ALA A 50 -16.77 -49.93 -36.25
C ALA A 50 -15.42 -50.24 -36.93
N PRO A 51 -14.43 -49.34 -36.91
CA PRO A 51 -13.04 -49.73 -37.07
C PRO A 51 -12.45 -50.05 -35.69
N ARG A 52 -12.19 -51.34 -35.47
CA ARG A 52 -11.19 -51.79 -34.49
C ARG A 52 -9.80 -51.41 -34.99
N HIS A 53 -8.93 -51.08 -34.02
CA HIS A 53 -7.47 -50.94 -34.13
C HIS A 53 -6.91 -49.66 -34.77
N ALA A 54 -6.67 -48.67 -33.92
CA ALA A 54 -5.45 -47.85 -33.96
C ALA A 54 -5.05 -47.56 -32.51
N GLY A 55 -3.84 -47.99 -32.12
CA GLY A 55 -3.34 -47.88 -30.75
C GLY A 55 -3.38 -46.45 -30.24
N ALA A 56 -4.13 -46.21 -29.16
CA ALA A 56 -4.00 -44.99 -28.38
C ALA A 56 -2.62 -45.02 -27.71
N PRO A 57 -1.76 -43.99 -27.86
CA PRO A 57 -0.62 -43.87 -26.96
C PRO A 57 -1.20 -43.65 -25.57
N GLU A 58 -0.98 -44.60 -24.66
CA GLU A 58 -1.19 -44.44 -23.21
C GLU A 58 -0.41 -43.19 -22.77
N ALA A 59 -1.09 -42.05 -22.76
CA ALA A 59 -0.57 -40.80 -22.25
C ALA A 59 -0.47 -40.94 -20.73
N ARG A 60 0.66 -41.51 -20.25
CA ARG A 60 1.04 -41.61 -18.82
C ARG A 60 0.68 -40.30 -18.08
N PRO A 61 -0.42 -40.24 -17.31
CA PRO A 61 -0.80 -39.02 -16.63
C PRO A 61 -0.08 -39.00 -15.29
N GLY A 62 1.16 -38.52 -15.25
CA GLY A 62 1.90 -38.57 -13.98
C GLY A 62 3.15 -37.74 -13.85
N ARG A 63 3.91 -37.48 -14.93
CA ARG A 63 5.18 -36.72 -14.82
C ARG A 63 4.99 -35.20 -14.91
N ARG A 64 4.18 -34.69 -15.84
CA ARG A 64 3.97 -33.23 -16.02
C ARG A 64 3.30 -32.55 -14.82
N GLY A 65 2.36 -33.21 -14.16
CA GLY A 65 1.70 -32.67 -12.97
C GLY A 65 2.60 -32.61 -11.73
N ARG A 66 3.50 -33.59 -11.57
CA ARG A 66 4.48 -33.63 -10.48
C ARG A 66 5.54 -32.55 -10.65
N GLN A 67 5.99 -32.32 -11.89
CA GLN A 67 6.99 -31.30 -12.24
C GLN A 67 6.46 -29.86 -12.04
N ARG A 68 5.22 -29.57 -12.46
CA ARG A 68 4.60 -28.25 -12.20
C ARG A 68 4.37 -27.97 -10.71
N ARG A 69 4.00 -28.99 -9.92
CA ARG A 69 3.86 -28.85 -8.46
C ARG A 69 5.21 -28.60 -7.76
N SER A 70 6.28 -29.27 -8.19
CA SER A 70 7.63 -29.01 -7.62
C SER A 70 8.17 -27.63 -7.97
N GLU A 71 7.87 -27.11 -9.17
CA GLU A 71 8.27 -25.75 -9.56
C GLU A 71 7.52 -24.67 -8.78
N GLY A 72 6.21 -24.85 -8.56
CA GLY A 72 5.41 -23.93 -7.75
C GLY A 72 5.87 -23.89 -6.29
N ALA A 73 6.11 -25.05 -5.68
CA ALA A 73 6.62 -25.12 -4.31
C ALA A 73 7.99 -24.46 -4.17
N ARG A 74 8.91 -24.71 -5.12
CA ARG A 74 10.26 -24.11 -5.12
C ARG A 74 10.23 -22.58 -5.26
N ARG A 75 9.32 -22.02 -6.06
CA ARG A 75 9.15 -20.56 -6.20
C ARG A 75 8.64 -19.92 -4.91
N VAL A 76 7.62 -20.50 -4.28
CA VAL A 76 7.09 -20.01 -2.99
C VAL A 76 8.15 -20.04 -1.89
N THR A 77 8.98 -21.08 -1.86
CA THR A 77 10.09 -21.15 -0.90
C THR A 77 11.17 -20.09 -1.17
N LEU A 78 11.51 -19.83 -2.44
CA LEU A 78 12.50 -18.80 -2.79
C LEU A 78 12.03 -17.39 -2.42
N GLU A 79 10.77 -17.05 -2.72
CA GLU A 79 10.16 -15.77 -2.34
C GLU A 79 10.16 -15.59 -0.82
N ALA A 80 9.71 -16.60 -0.07
CA ALA A 80 9.70 -16.55 1.39
C ALA A 80 11.10 -16.41 1.99
N VAL A 81 12.09 -17.15 1.47
CA VAL A 81 13.48 -17.04 1.93
C VAL A 81 14.03 -15.64 1.64
N SER A 82 13.82 -15.12 0.43
CA SER A 82 14.28 -13.77 0.06
C SER A 82 13.64 -12.69 0.95
N PHE A 83 12.34 -12.82 1.26
CA PHE A 83 11.64 -11.93 2.19
C PHE A 83 12.27 -11.94 3.58
N TRP A 84 12.50 -13.11 4.17
CA TRP A 84 13.08 -13.20 5.51
C TRP A 84 14.50 -12.66 5.57
N VAL A 85 15.31 -12.88 4.53
CA VAL A 85 16.67 -12.32 4.44
C VAL A 85 16.62 -10.80 4.37
N VAL A 86 15.76 -10.22 3.52
CA VAL A 86 15.62 -8.76 3.39
C VAL A 86 15.03 -8.16 4.66
N ALA A 87 14.06 -8.81 5.29
CA ALA A 87 13.47 -8.37 6.56
C ALA A 87 14.52 -8.36 7.69
N ALA A 88 15.34 -9.41 7.79
CA ALA A 88 16.42 -9.45 8.76
C ALA A 88 17.46 -8.34 8.51
N ALA A 89 17.83 -8.11 7.24
CA ALA A 89 18.74 -7.02 6.87
C ALA A 89 18.15 -5.63 7.18
N LEU A 90 16.85 -5.43 6.95
CA LEU A 90 16.13 -4.20 7.27
C LEU A 90 16.12 -3.92 8.78
N VAL A 91 15.83 -4.93 9.59
CA VAL A 91 15.82 -4.80 11.06
C VAL A 91 17.24 -4.57 11.58
N ALA A 92 18.23 -5.33 11.10
CA ALA A 92 19.62 -5.19 11.52
C ALA A 92 20.18 -3.80 11.17
N SER A 93 19.93 -3.31 9.96
CA SER A 93 20.33 -1.96 9.54
C SER A 93 19.61 -0.88 10.36
N SER A 94 18.30 -0.98 10.55
CA SER A 94 17.53 -0.05 11.39
C SER A 94 18.03 0.00 12.83
N LEU A 95 18.40 -1.15 13.40
CA LEU A 95 19.00 -1.21 14.73
C LEU A 95 20.40 -0.59 14.74
N ALA A 96 21.22 -0.86 13.72
CA ALA A 96 22.54 -0.25 13.58
C ALA A 96 22.49 1.28 13.49
N VAL A 97 21.45 1.87 12.88
CA VAL A 97 21.25 3.33 12.84
C VAL A 97 21.23 3.92 14.26
N VAL A 98 20.46 3.34 15.16
CA VAL A 98 20.25 3.90 16.51
C VAL A 98 21.31 3.49 17.53
N LEU A 99 22.01 2.37 17.29
CA LEU A 99 23.09 1.91 18.16
C LEU A 99 24.45 2.51 17.80
N THR A 100 24.61 3.05 16.59
CA THR A 100 25.88 3.58 16.14
C THR A 100 26.12 4.99 16.70
N PRO A 101 27.23 5.22 17.43
CA PRO A 101 27.48 6.51 18.04
C PRO A 101 27.91 7.58 17.04
N ASN A 102 28.46 7.19 15.88
CA ASN A 102 28.94 8.09 14.85
C ASN A 102 27.82 8.39 13.83
N LEU A 103 27.45 9.65 13.68
CA LEU A 103 26.35 10.07 12.80
C LEU A 103 26.55 9.68 11.33
N PHE A 104 27.77 9.80 10.80
CA PHE A 104 28.04 9.42 9.41
C PHE A 104 27.75 7.94 9.17
N HIS A 105 28.22 7.06 10.07
CA HIS A 105 27.95 5.63 9.98
C HIS A 105 26.47 5.32 10.19
N ALA A 106 25.81 6.01 11.14
CA ALA A 106 24.37 5.86 11.36
C ALA A 106 23.57 6.16 10.09
N VAL A 107 23.94 7.20 9.33
CA VAL A 107 23.26 7.53 8.07
C VAL A 107 23.56 6.54 6.95
N LEU A 108 24.75 5.94 6.90
CA LEU A 108 25.02 4.83 5.98
C LEU A 108 24.15 3.60 6.28
N TYR A 109 23.95 3.27 7.56
CA TYR A 109 23.01 2.21 7.94
C TYR A 109 21.56 2.59 7.61
N LEU A 110 21.20 3.87 7.69
CA LEU A 110 19.88 4.36 7.26
C LEU A 110 19.70 4.18 5.76
N ALA A 111 20.72 4.50 4.96
CA ALA A 111 20.72 4.25 3.52
C ALA A 111 20.47 2.76 3.22
N ALA A 112 21.16 1.86 3.92
CA ALA A 112 20.96 0.42 3.79
C ALA A 112 19.53 -0.01 4.16
N ALA A 113 18.95 0.55 5.23
CA ALA A 113 17.56 0.29 5.62
C ALA A 113 16.55 0.77 4.57
N LEU A 114 16.78 1.94 3.96
CA LEU A 114 15.91 2.49 2.92
C LEU A 114 15.98 1.68 1.62
N VAL A 115 17.18 1.19 1.26
CA VAL A 115 17.34 0.27 0.13
C VAL A 115 16.66 -1.07 0.40
N ALA A 116 16.84 -1.64 1.61
CA ALA A 116 16.16 -2.88 2.00
C ALA A 116 14.63 -2.73 1.96
N THR A 117 14.10 -1.58 2.39
CA THR A 117 12.68 -1.23 2.26
C THR A 117 12.24 -1.19 0.79
N GLY A 118 13.07 -0.63 -0.10
CA GLY A 118 12.83 -0.68 -1.53
C GLY A 118 12.74 -2.12 -2.04
N VAL A 119 13.66 -3.00 -1.63
CA VAL A 119 13.62 -4.42 -2.01
C VAL A 119 12.35 -5.10 -1.49
N VAL A 120 11.83 -4.73 -0.32
CA VAL A 120 10.51 -5.19 0.15
C VAL A 120 9.40 -4.76 -0.83
N PHE A 121 9.40 -3.52 -1.34
CA PHE A 121 8.44 -3.12 -2.37
C PHE A 121 8.57 -3.92 -3.67
N LEU A 122 9.79 -4.27 -4.05
CA LEU A 122 10.02 -5.14 -5.21
C LEU A 122 9.46 -6.56 -4.98
N LEU A 123 9.63 -7.12 -3.78
CA LEU A 123 9.05 -8.41 -3.36
C LEU A 123 7.52 -8.36 -3.28
N LEU A 124 6.93 -7.18 -3.08
CA LEU A 124 5.49 -6.94 -3.09
C LEU A 124 4.94 -6.69 -4.51
N ASP A 125 5.72 -6.95 -5.56
CA ASP A 125 5.35 -6.74 -6.96
C ASP A 125 5.04 -5.26 -7.28
N SER A 126 5.75 -4.33 -6.61
CA SER A 126 5.59 -2.89 -6.78
C SER A 126 6.87 -2.22 -7.30
N PRO A 127 7.19 -2.38 -8.60
CA PRO A 127 8.42 -1.85 -9.19
C PRO A 127 8.46 -0.32 -9.22
N PHE A 128 7.29 0.33 -9.37
CA PHE A 128 7.19 1.79 -9.31
C PHE A 128 7.60 2.34 -7.93
N LEU A 129 7.06 1.78 -6.86
CA LEU A 129 7.41 2.21 -5.49
C LEU A 129 8.86 1.88 -5.15
N PHE A 130 9.38 0.75 -5.62
CA PHE A 130 10.81 0.45 -5.52
C PHE A 130 11.67 1.56 -6.16
N GLY A 131 11.36 1.95 -7.40
CA GLY A 131 12.08 3.01 -8.10
C GLY A 131 12.00 4.36 -7.39
N VAL A 132 10.81 4.77 -6.95
CA VAL A 132 10.61 6.01 -6.17
C VAL A 132 11.35 5.96 -4.85
N GLN A 133 11.34 4.82 -4.14
CA GLN A 133 12.04 4.65 -2.87
C GLN A 133 13.56 4.87 -3.03
N LEU A 134 14.14 4.29 -4.07
CA LEU A 134 15.55 4.43 -4.36
C LEU A 134 15.90 5.85 -4.85
N LEU A 135 15.07 6.45 -5.71
CA LEU A 135 15.35 7.78 -6.26
C LEU A 135 15.23 8.88 -5.19
N LEU A 136 14.13 8.89 -4.44
CA LEU A 136 13.82 9.97 -3.50
C LEU A 136 14.53 9.78 -2.16
N TYR A 137 14.37 8.61 -1.53
CA TYR A 137 14.87 8.41 -0.17
C TYR A 137 16.34 8.00 -0.15
N ALA A 138 16.70 6.89 -0.79
CA ALA A 138 18.09 6.42 -0.80
C ALA A 138 19.01 7.31 -1.66
N GLY A 139 18.48 7.88 -2.73
CA GLY A 139 19.21 8.73 -3.67
C GLY A 139 19.30 10.17 -3.21
N GLY A 140 18.16 10.86 -3.07
CA GLY A 140 18.13 12.28 -2.73
C GLY A 140 18.32 12.58 -1.25
N VAL A 141 17.37 12.15 -0.42
CA VAL A 141 17.30 12.53 1.01
C VAL A 141 18.56 12.09 1.76
N VAL A 142 18.97 10.83 1.63
CA VAL A 142 20.18 10.33 2.28
C VAL A 142 21.42 11.10 1.84
N THR A 143 21.58 11.37 0.54
CA THR A 143 22.74 12.11 0.03
C THR A 143 22.82 13.52 0.62
N ILE A 144 21.69 14.23 0.68
CA ILE A 144 21.62 15.56 1.31
C ILE A 144 21.99 15.47 2.80
N VAL A 145 21.45 14.49 3.52
CA VAL A 145 21.74 14.29 4.95
C VAL A 145 23.22 13.97 5.19
N VAL A 146 23.82 13.10 4.37
CA VAL A 146 25.26 12.78 4.45
C VAL A 146 26.10 14.04 4.24
N PHE A 147 25.81 14.81 3.19
CA PHE A 147 26.53 16.07 2.93
C PHE A 147 26.36 17.08 4.07
N ALA A 148 25.14 17.23 4.58
CA ALA A 148 24.85 18.14 5.69
C ALA A 148 25.65 17.75 6.95
N ILE A 149 25.59 16.48 7.38
CA ILE A 149 26.31 16.01 8.57
C ILE A 149 27.81 16.13 8.38
N MET A 150 28.34 15.75 7.22
CA MET A 150 29.77 15.84 6.94
C MET A 150 30.27 17.28 6.96
N LEU A 151 29.49 18.23 6.43
CA LEU A 151 29.81 19.66 6.48
C LEU A 151 29.76 20.17 7.93
N THR A 152 28.70 19.84 8.69
CA THR A 152 28.55 20.27 10.07
C THR A 152 29.63 19.71 10.99
N GLU A 153 29.99 18.42 10.91
CA GLU A 153 31.07 17.86 11.73
C GLU A 153 32.41 18.56 11.48
N ARG A 154 32.71 18.93 10.22
CA ARG A 154 33.93 19.69 9.89
C ARG A 154 33.93 21.10 10.46
N LEU A 155 32.76 21.74 10.54
CA LEU A 155 32.62 23.11 11.05
C LEU A 155 32.66 23.18 12.59
N VAL A 156 32.08 22.19 13.27
CA VAL A 156 31.94 22.19 14.74
C VAL A 156 33.16 21.60 15.44
N GLY A 157 33.94 20.74 14.77
CA GLY A 157 35.19 20.18 15.31
C GLY A 157 35.01 19.13 16.42
N GLU A 158 33.79 18.90 16.90
CA GLU A 158 33.41 17.81 17.80
C GLU A 158 32.74 16.68 17.01
N ARG A 159 33.12 15.43 17.31
CA ARG A 159 32.35 14.27 16.84
C ARG A 159 30.99 14.31 17.52
N ILE A 160 29.94 14.51 16.74
CA ILE A 160 28.57 14.45 17.27
C ILE A 160 28.29 12.99 17.63
N ALA A 161 28.43 12.67 18.92
CA ALA A 161 28.19 11.34 19.43
C ALA A 161 26.72 11.20 19.86
N GLN A 162 26.02 10.22 19.29
CA GLN A 162 24.74 9.77 19.85
C GLN A 162 24.98 9.07 21.19
N THR A 163 25.00 9.82 22.29
CA THR A 163 24.96 9.25 23.64
C THR A 163 23.55 9.37 24.19
N SER A 164 22.82 8.25 24.20
CA SER A 164 21.52 8.19 24.86
C SER A 164 21.73 7.70 26.28
N ARG A 165 21.50 8.57 27.28
CA ARG A 165 21.51 8.18 28.70
C ARG A 165 20.26 7.40 29.10
N TYR A 166 19.24 7.36 28.23
CA TYR A 166 17.91 6.81 28.50
C TYR A 166 17.56 5.62 27.59
N VAL A 167 18.55 4.87 27.09
CA VAL A 167 18.34 3.70 26.20
C VAL A 167 17.34 2.71 26.81
N VAL A 168 17.40 2.48 28.12
CA VAL A 168 16.48 1.56 28.81
C VAL A 168 15.03 2.04 28.74
N HIS A 169 14.77 3.31 29.04
CA HIS A 169 13.42 3.89 28.92
C HIS A 169 12.93 3.86 27.46
N GLY A 170 13.82 4.19 26.51
CA GLY A 170 13.52 4.10 25.08
C GLY A 170 13.16 2.68 24.64
N ALA A 171 13.90 1.67 25.12
CA ALA A 171 13.64 0.27 24.82
C ALA A 171 12.30 -0.21 25.41
N VAL A 172 11.96 0.21 26.64
CA VAL A 172 10.66 -0.11 27.27
C VAL A 172 9.50 0.47 26.45
N VAL A 173 9.60 1.74 26.05
CA VAL A 173 8.55 2.39 25.23
C VAL A 173 8.46 1.73 23.85
N ALA A 174 9.58 1.46 23.19
CA ALA A 174 9.60 0.79 21.90
C ALA A 174 8.96 -0.61 21.97
N ALA A 175 9.27 -1.38 23.02
CA ALA A 175 8.67 -2.70 23.24
C ALA A 175 7.15 -2.60 23.49
N ALA A 176 6.71 -1.64 24.32
CA ALA A 176 5.29 -1.42 24.58
C ALA A 176 4.52 -1.08 23.29
N VAL A 177 5.06 -0.18 22.45
CA VAL A 177 4.48 0.17 21.15
C VAL A 177 4.47 -1.03 20.21
N PHE A 178 5.57 -1.79 20.14
CA PHE A 178 5.65 -2.99 19.30
C PHE A 178 4.60 -4.03 19.70
N VAL A 179 4.45 -4.33 21.00
CA VAL A 179 3.45 -5.27 21.50
C VAL A 179 2.04 -4.76 21.23
N GLY A 180 1.77 -3.47 21.40
CA GLY A 180 0.49 -2.87 21.10
C GLY A 180 0.10 -3.00 19.62
N VAL A 181 1.04 -2.67 18.72
CA VAL A 181 0.85 -2.78 17.27
C VAL A 181 0.71 -4.24 16.85
N ALA A 182 1.61 -5.13 17.29
CA ALA A 182 1.57 -6.55 16.95
C ALA A 182 0.29 -7.23 17.48
N GLY A 183 -0.11 -6.91 18.71
CA GLY A 183 -1.36 -7.41 19.30
C GLY A 183 -2.58 -6.98 18.51
N PHE A 184 -2.63 -5.72 18.07
CA PHE A 184 -3.70 -5.24 17.18
C PHE A 184 -3.70 -5.97 15.83
N LEU A 185 -2.53 -6.12 15.19
CA LEU A 185 -2.40 -6.79 13.89
C LEU A 185 -2.83 -8.26 13.92
N ILE A 186 -2.52 -9.00 14.99
CA ILE A 186 -2.90 -10.42 15.12
C ILE A 186 -4.42 -10.59 15.27
N GLN A 187 -5.12 -9.57 15.78
CA GLN A 187 -6.58 -9.60 15.89
C GLN A 187 -7.29 -9.29 14.56
N VAL A 188 -6.59 -8.74 13.56
CA VAL A 188 -7.19 -8.43 12.25
C VAL A 188 -7.37 -9.73 11.45
N PRO A 189 -8.61 -10.11 11.09
CA PRO A 189 -8.84 -11.29 10.27
C PRO A 189 -8.32 -11.05 8.86
N LEU A 190 -7.25 -11.76 8.48
CA LEU A 190 -6.61 -11.68 7.16
C LEU A 190 -7.37 -12.42 6.04
N GLY A 191 -8.61 -12.85 6.31
CA GLY A 191 -9.42 -13.69 5.44
C GLY A 191 -10.41 -12.89 4.59
N GLY A 192 -9.96 -12.41 3.44
CA GLY A 192 -10.83 -11.87 2.40
C GLY A 192 -10.39 -12.37 1.02
N PRO A 193 -11.30 -12.46 0.03
CA PRO A 193 -10.92 -12.71 -1.36
C PRO A 193 -9.91 -11.64 -1.77
N ARG A 194 -8.65 -12.06 -2.03
CA ARG A 194 -7.67 -11.14 -2.60
C ARG A 194 -8.12 -10.84 -4.03
N PRO A 195 -8.41 -9.57 -4.37
CA PRO A 195 -8.68 -9.22 -5.76
C PRO A 195 -7.51 -9.69 -6.61
N PRO A 196 -7.74 -10.18 -7.84
CA PRO A 196 -6.66 -10.42 -8.77
C PRO A 196 -5.87 -9.12 -8.89
N LEU A 197 -4.57 -9.14 -8.56
CA LEU A 197 -3.73 -7.97 -8.80
C LEU A 197 -3.72 -7.76 -10.32
N PRO A 198 -4.20 -6.60 -10.81
CA PRO A 198 -3.89 -6.18 -12.18
C PRO A 198 -2.36 -6.15 -12.30
N GLY A 199 -1.80 -6.42 -13.49
CA GLY A 199 -0.36 -6.46 -13.72
C GLY A 199 0.36 -5.15 -13.34
N ASP A 200 0.86 -4.39 -14.32
CA ASP A 200 1.53 -3.14 -13.99
C ASP A 200 0.53 -2.10 -13.43
N LEU A 201 0.71 -1.71 -12.16
CA LEU A 201 -0.12 -0.70 -11.48
C LEU A 201 0.31 0.74 -11.81
N THR A 202 1.45 0.95 -12.46
CA THR A 202 1.99 2.27 -12.79
C THR A 202 1.02 3.16 -13.56
N PRO A 203 0.31 2.68 -14.61
CA PRO A 203 -0.66 3.51 -15.34
C PRO A 203 -1.91 3.86 -14.52
N VAL A 204 -2.24 3.06 -13.50
CA VAL A 204 -3.37 3.33 -12.59
C VAL A 204 -2.98 4.46 -11.63
N ILE A 205 -1.77 4.40 -11.06
CA ILE A 205 -1.23 5.46 -10.19
C ILE A 205 -1.11 6.77 -10.98
N GLY A 206 -0.56 6.74 -12.19
CA GLY A 206 -0.42 7.93 -13.04
C GLY A 206 -1.77 8.61 -13.32
N ARG A 207 -2.78 7.84 -13.72
CA ARG A 207 -4.15 8.36 -13.94
C ARG A 207 -4.80 8.86 -12.66
N ALA A 208 -4.53 8.22 -11.53
CA ALA A 208 -5.02 8.68 -10.24
C ALA A 208 -4.43 10.04 -9.87
N LEU A 209 -3.12 10.24 -10.09
CA LEU A 209 -2.41 11.50 -9.81
C LEU A 209 -2.88 12.68 -10.66
N VAL A 210 -3.10 12.47 -11.95
CA VAL A 210 -3.54 13.55 -12.87
C VAL A 210 -5.07 13.68 -12.98
N GLY A 211 -5.82 12.76 -12.38
CA GLY A 211 -7.28 12.77 -12.36
C GLY A 211 -7.80 13.09 -10.95
N PRO A 212 -8.30 12.09 -10.19
CA PRO A 212 -8.87 12.30 -8.85
C PRO A 212 -7.98 13.09 -7.88
N TRP A 213 -6.66 12.90 -7.94
CA TRP A 213 -5.69 13.54 -7.04
C TRP A 213 -4.96 14.74 -7.66
N ALA A 214 -5.46 15.29 -8.77
CA ALA A 214 -4.83 16.41 -9.46
C ALA A 214 -4.64 17.64 -8.56
N ALA A 215 -5.67 17.97 -7.75
CA ALA A 215 -5.59 19.06 -6.79
C ALA A 215 -4.47 18.84 -5.76
N THR A 216 -4.32 17.62 -5.25
CA THR A 216 -3.23 17.26 -4.33
C THR A 216 -1.87 17.38 -5.02
N LEU A 217 -1.75 16.98 -6.27
CA LEU A 217 -0.52 17.14 -7.05
C LEU A 217 -0.15 18.62 -7.25
N GLU A 218 -1.13 19.49 -7.49
CA GLU A 218 -0.92 20.94 -7.59
C GLU A 218 -0.45 21.53 -6.25
N LEU A 219 -1.08 21.13 -5.15
CA LEU A 219 -0.65 21.49 -3.78
C LEU A 219 0.79 21.03 -3.49
N LEU A 220 1.17 19.82 -3.93
CA LEU A 220 2.56 19.34 -3.82
C LEU A 220 3.52 20.18 -4.67
N ALA A 221 3.13 20.60 -5.87
CA ALA A 221 3.96 21.46 -6.71
C ALA A 221 4.22 22.81 -6.03
N VAL A 222 3.18 23.43 -5.46
CA VAL A 222 3.33 24.66 -4.67
C VAL A 222 4.21 24.41 -3.44
N LEU A 223 4.02 23.31 -2.73
CA LEU A 223 4.85 22.93 -1.58
C LEU A 223 6.33 22.80 -1.96
N LEU A 224 6.63 22.18 -3.11
CA LEU A 224 8.00 22.04 -3.60
C LEU A 224 8.63 23.39 -3.98
N VAL A 225 7.85 24.29 -4.60
CA VAL A 225 8.30 25.66 -4.88
C VAL A 225 8.60 26.41 -3.58
N VAL A 226 7.71 26.34 -2.60
CA VAL A 226 7.91 26.98 -1.29
C VAL A 226 9.12 26.40 -0.56
N ALA A 227 9.30 25.07 -0.59
CA ALA A 227 10.46 24.42 0.00
C ALA A 227 11.79 24.88 -0.66
N LEU A 228 11.81 25.00 -1.98
CA LEU A 228 12.97 25.50 -2.73
C LEU A 228 13.26 26.98 -2.39
N LEU A 229 12.24 27.83 -2.37
CA LEU A 229 12.39 29.25 -1.98
C LEU A 229 12.91 29.38 -0.54
N GLY A 230 12.38 28.58 0.39
CA GLY A 230 12.85 28.53 1.77
C GLY A 230 14.31 28.09 1.88
N ALA A 231 14.69 27.02 1.19
CA ALA A 231 16.08 26.55 1.16
C ALA A 231 17.03 27.61 0.58
N LEU A 232 16.65 28.28 -0.51
CA LEU A 232 17.45 29.34 -1.12
C LEU A 232 17.59 30.57 -0.22
N TYR A 233 16.50 30.96 0.45
CA TYR A 233 16.52 32.08 1.40
C TYR A 233 17.49 31.82 2.56
N PHE A 234 17.45 30.63 3.17
CA PHE A 234 18.37 30.27 4.25
C PHE A 234 19.81 30.03 3.80
N ALA A 235 20.03 29.60 2.55
CA ALA A 235 21.36 29.40 2.00
C ALA A 235 22.05 30.71 1.59
N ARG A 236 21.29 31.80 1.43
CA ARG A 236 21.84 33.11 1.08
C ARG A 236 22.58 33.70 2.26
N THR A 237 23.87 33.96 2.09
CA THR A 237 24.68 34.75 3.02
C THR A 237 24.31 36.23 2.89
N GLU A 238 24.15 36.93 4.01
CA GLU A 238 23.90 38.37 4.01
C GLU A 238 25.15 39.14 3.56
N ASP A 239 25.08 39.71 2.36
CA ASP A 239 25.86 40.88 1.93
C ASP A 239 24.92 42.09 1.86
#